data_AF-A0A1G9IZS9-F1
#
_entry.id   AF-A0A1G9IZS9-F1
#
_cell.length_a   1.000
_cell.length_b   1.000
_cell.length_c   1.000
_cell.angle_alpha   90.00
_cell.angle_beta   90.00
_cell.angle_gamma   90.00
#
_symmetry.space_group_name_H-M   'P 1'
#
loop_
_entity.id
_entity.type
_entity.pdbx_description
1 polymer ?
#
loop_
_entity_poly.entity_id
_entity_poly.type
_entity_poly.pdbx_seq_one_letter_code
_entity_poly.pdbx_strand_id
1 'polypeptide(L)' 'MTKLIDTIMILIDIALIFYFFNYAVSTTDMATRLISCAAVTMEISFIIRHFKIIKKSKEVH' A
#
# COMPACT_ATOMS: atom_id res chain seq x y z
N MET A 1 10.22 13.79 -14.52
CA MET A 1 10.85 12.58 -13.94
C MET A 1 10.01 11.91 -12.85
N THR A 2 9.16 12.66 -12.12
CA THR A 2 8.44 12.20 -10.91
C THR A 2 7.35 11.14 -11.14
N LYS A 3 6.56 11.23 -12.22
CA LYS A 3 5.42 10.32 -12.48
C LYS A 3 5.77 8.83 -12.57
N LEU A 4 6.99 8.52 -13.02
CA LEU A 4 7.45 7.13 -13.17
C LEU A 4 7.79 6.52 -11.81
N ILE A 5 8.41 7.32 -10.93
CA ILE A 5 8.71 6.94 -9.55
C ILE A 5 7.41 6.76 -8.76
N ASP A 6 6.44 7.66 -8.93
CA ASP A 6 5.11 7.54 -8.31
C ASP A 6 4.40 6.23 -8.74
N THR A 7 4.50 5.89 -10.02
CA THR A 7 3.90 4.65 -10.56
C THR A 7 4.60 3.41 -10.02
N ILE A 8 5.94 3.44 -9.90
CA ILE A 8 6.72 2.34 -9.34
C ILE A 8 6.40 2.15 -7.86
N MET A 9 6.27 3.22 -7.07
CA MET A 9 5.86 3.13 -5.67
C MET A 9 4.51 2.45 -5.52
N ILE A 10 3.50 2.88 -6.28
CA ILE A 10 2.16 2.25 -6.24
C ILE A 10 2.25 0.75 -6.60
N LEU A 11 3.09 0.38 -7.57
CA LEU A 11 3.28 -1.02 -7.94
C LEU A 11 3.91 -1.83 -6.79
N ILE A 12 4.91 -1.27 -6.10
CA ILE A 12 5.56 -1.89 -4.94
C ILE A 12 4.56 -2.06 -3.79
N ASP A 13 3.76 -1.04 -3.49
CA ASP A 13 2.75 -1.10 -2.41
C ASP A 13 1.71 -2.19 -2.70
N ILE A 14 1.26 -2.33 -3.95
CA ILE A 14 0.35 -3.42 -4.37
C ILE A 14 1.02 -4.79 -4.21
N ALA A 15 2.29 -4.92 -4.60
CA ALA A 15 3.02 -6.18 -4.44
C ALA A 15 3.19 -6.56 -2.95
N LEU A 16 3.49 -5.58 -2.09
CA LEU A 16 3.58 -5.77 -0.64
C LEU A 16 2.23 -6.19 -0.04
N ILE A 17 1.12 -5.58 -0.47
CA ILE A 17 -0.22 -5.99 -0.04
C ILE A 17 -0.47 -7.46 -0.37
N PHE A 18 -0.17 -7.89 -1.61
CA PHE A 18 -0.35 -9.29 -2.01
C PHE A 18 0.58 -10.25 -1.24
N TYR A 19 1.81 -9.83 -0.97
CA TYR A 19 2.76 -10.62 -0.20
C TYR A 19 2.27 -10.82 1.24
N PHE A 20 1.95 -9.73 1.95
CA PHE A 20 1.47 -9.80 3.34
C PHE A 20 0.11 -10.48 3.44
N PHE A 21 -0.76 -10.34 2.44
CA PHE A 21 -2.04 -11.05 2.40
C PHE A 21 -1.84 -12.57 2.30
N ASN A 22 -1.04 -13.04 1.33
CA ASN A 22 -0.73 -14.46 1.21
C ASN A 22 -0.01 -15.00 2.45
N TYR A 23 0.92 -14.22 2.99
CA TYR A 23 1.64 -14.58 4.21
C TYR A 23 0.70 -14.68 5.44
N ALA A 24 -0.22 -13.74 5.59
CA ALA A 24 -1.22 -13.73 6.66
C ALA A 24 -2.24 -14.88 6.55
N VAL A 25 -2.57 -15.31 5.32
CA VAL A 25 -3.46 -16.45 5.09
C VAL A 25 -2.73 -17.78 5.33
N SER A 26 -1.45 -17.85 4.98
CA SER A 26 -0.64 -19.07 5.12
C SER A 26 -0.12 -19.30 6.54
N THR A 27 0.07 -18.26 7.35
CA THR A 27 0.63 -18.40 8.69
C THR A 27 -0.44 -18.76 9.73
N THR A 28 -0.14 -19.73 10.59
CA THR A 28 -1.00 -20.13 11.71
C THR A 28 -0.78 -19.28 12.97
N ASP A 29 0.31 -18.53 13.04
CA ASP A 29 0.65 -17.69 14.18
C ASP A 29 -0.20 -16.40 14.21
N MET A 30 -1.01 -16.23 15.26
CA MET A 30 -1.92 -15.09 15.36
C MET A 30 -1.21 -13.74 15.40
N ALA A 31 -0.03 -13.64 16.04
CA ALA A 31 0.71 -12.39 16.11
C ALA A 31 1.20 -11.97 14.72
N THR A 32 1.71 -12.93 13.95
CA THR A 32 2.16 -12.73 12.57
C THR A 32 1.00 -12.31 11.65
N ARG A 33 -0.20 -12.90 11.82
CA ARG A 33 -1.41 -12.47 11.11
C ARG A 33 -1.80 -11.03 11.44
N LEU A 34 -1.71 -10.65 12.72
CA LEU A 34 -2.04 -9.30 13.19
C LEU A 34 -1.07 -8.26 12.65
N ILE A 35 0.24 -8.53 12.70
CA ILE A 35 1.28 -7.65 12.16
C ILE A 35 1.11 -7.49 10.65
N SER A 36 0.84 -8.59 9.94
CA SER A 36 0.63 -8.56 8.49
C SER A 36 -0.63 -7.76 8.12
N CYS A 37 -1.71 -7.90 8.89
CA CYS A 37 -2.93 -7.11 8.70
C CYS A 37 -2.71 -5.61 8.98
N ALA A 38 -1.92 -5.28 10.02
CA ALA A 38 -1.54 -3.90 10.33
C ALA A 38 -0.67 -3.30 9.22
N ALA A 39 0.28 -4.08 8.67
CA ALA A 39 1.11 -3.67 7.54
C ALA A 39 0.25 -3.34 6.31
N VAL A 40 -0.66 -4.25 5.91
CA VAL A 40 -1.60 -4.02 4.80
C VAL A 40 -2.46 -2.78 5.03
N THR A 41 -2.92 -2.56 6.26
CA THR A 41 -3.73 -1.37 6.61
C THR A 41 -2.92 -0.07 6.43
N MET A 42 -1.64 -0.07 6.81
CA MET A 42 -0.74 1.07 6.58
C MET A 42 -0.51 1.34 5.09
N GLU A 43 -0.24 0.29 4.31
CA GLU A 43 -0.05 0.42 2.85
C GLU A 43 -1.28 1.02 2.16
N ILE A 44 -2.48 0.52 2.49
CA ILE A 44 -3.74 1.07 1.97
C ILE A 44 -3.90 2.55 2.35
N SER A 45 -3.56 2.91 3.59
CA SER A 45 -3.63 4.30 4.05
C SER A 45 -2.66 5.21 3.29
N PHE A 46 -1.47 4.70 2.97
CA PHE A 46 -0.49 5.39 2.13
C PHE A 46 -1.01 5.61 0.72
N ILE A 47 -1.54 4.57 0.08
CA ILE A 47 -2.13 4.64 -1.27
C ILE A 47 -3.27 5.68 -1.31
N ILE A 48 -4.20 5.63 -0.35
CA ILE A 48 -5.31 6.60 -0.26
C ILE A 48 -4.78 8.03 -0.12
N ARG A 49 -3.77 8.23 0.73
CA ARG A 49 -3.15 9.55 0.92
C ARG A 49 -2.47 10.03 -0.35
N HIS A 50 -1.77 9.13 -1.05
CA HIS A 50 -1.12 9.42 -2.34
C HIS A 50 -2.14 9.85 -3.39
N PHE A 51 -3.23 9.10 -3.54
CA PHE A 51 -4.34 9.44 -4.44
C PHE A 51 -4.95 10.81 -4.11
N LYS A 52 -5.11 11.13 -2.82
CA LYS A 52 -5.63 12.43 -2.39
C LYS A 52 -4.69 13.59 -2.75
N ILE A 53 -3.38 13.40 -2.62
CA ILE A 53 -2.37 14.39 -3.01
C ILE A 53 -2.37 14.58 -4.54
N ILE A 54 -2.40 13.49 -5.30
CA ILE A 54 -2.46 13.53 -6.77
C ILE A 54 -3.73 14.24 -7.24
N LYS A 55 -4.89 13.94 -6.63
CA LYS A 55 -6.16 14.61 -6.94
C LYS A 55 -6.10 16.11 -6.63
N LYS A 56 -5.59 16.49 -5.46
CA LYS A 56 -5.47 17.89 -5.05
C LYS A 56 -4.50 18.66 -5.96
N SER A 57 -3.44 18.00 -6.45
CA SER A 57 -2.51 18.58 -7.41
C SER A 57 -3.13 18.78 -8.80
N LYS A 58 -4.24 18.10 -9.14
CA LYS A 58 -4.95 18.27 -10.42
C LYS A 58 -6.04 19.36 -10.38
N GLU A 59 -6.54 19.75 -9.21
CA GLU A 59 -7.58 20.79 -9.07
C GLU A 59 -7.03 22.24 -9.04
N VAL A 60 -5.71 22.40 -8.91
CA VAL A 60 -5.05 23.73 -8.86
C VAL A 60 -4.61 24.19 -10.27
N HIS A 61 -4.91 23.42 -11.31
CA HIS A 61 -4.46 23.69 -12.68
C HIS A 61 -5.62 23.88 -13.66
#